data_AF-S4N434-F1
#
_entry.id   AF-S4N434-F1
#
_cell.length_a   1.000
_cell.length_b   1.000
_cell.length_c   1.000
_cell.angle_alpha   90.00
_cell.angle_beta   90.00
_cell.angle_gamma   90.00
#
_symmetry.space_group_name_H-M   'P 1'
#
loop_
_entity.id
_entity.type
_entity.pdbx_description
1 polymer ?
#
loop_
_entity_poly.entity_id
_entity_poly.type
_entity_poly.pdbx_seq_one_letter_code
_entity_poly.pdbx_strand_id
1 'polypeptide(L)' 'MITASESSWIAPFTGLSPRQFAKLVTVLRRAGADAVRRGRPWGLSLEDRALLVAAY' A
#
# COMPACT_ATOMS: atom_id res chain seq x y z
N MET A 1 -6.52 -12.36 -6.01
CA MET A 1 -6.08 -11.00 -6.37
C MET A 1 -5.48 -10.38 -5.11
N ILE A 2 -4.20 -9.99 -5.11
CA ILE A 2 -3.55 -9.42 -3.92
C ILE A 2 -3.97 -7.95 -3.84
N THR A 3 -4.67 -7.57 -2.78
CA THR A 3 -5.08 -6.18 -2.51
C THR A 3 -4.87 -5.86 -1.04
N ALA A 4 -4.46 -4.63 -0.76
CA ALA A 4 -4.29 -4.13 0.60
C ALA A 4 -5.62 -3.87 1.31
N SER A 5 -6.75 -3.86 0.59
CA SER A 5 -8.08 -3.91 1.21
C SER A 5 -8.32 -5.22 1.97
N GLU A 6 -7.67 -6.31 1.54
CA GLU A 6 -7.68 -7.59 2.25
C GLU A 6 -6.51 -7.62 3.23
N SER A 7 -6.83 -7.36 4.51
CA SER A 7 -5.85 -7.32 5.61
C SER A 7 -5.12 -8.64 5.83
N SER A 8 -5.67 -9.74 5.31
CA SER A 8 -5.12 -11.09 5.32
C SER A 8 -3.77 -11.21 4.57
N TRP A 9 -3.50 -10.32 3.61
CA TRP A 9 -2.25 -10.30 2.84
C TRP A 9 -1.15 -9.44 3.47
N ILE A 10 -1.51 -8.50 4.34
CA ILE A 10 -0.54 -7.54 4.89
C ILE A 10 0.47 -8.25 5.79
N ALA A 11 0.02 -9.06 6.74
CA ALA A 11 0.89 -9.78 7.65
C ALA A 11 1.87 -10.74 6.94
N PRO A 12 1.43 -11.63 6.01
CA PRO A 12 2.34 -12.57 5.36
C PRO A 12 3.36 -11.91 4.41
N PHE A 13 3.02 -10.79 3.77
CA PHE A 13 3.93 -10.14 2.81
C PHE A 13 4.78 -9.02 3.40
N THR A 14 4.30 -8.32 4.43
CA THR A 14 5.02 -7.16 4.99
C THR A 14 5.61 -7.43 6.37
N GLY A 15 5.18 -8.50 7.05
CA GLY A 15 5.50 -8.74 8.47
C GLY A 15 4.89 -7.72 9.43
N LEU A 16 4.08 -6.78 8.93
CA LEU A 16 3.43 -5.74 9.74
C LEU A 16 2.00 -6.14 10.08
N SER A 17 1.53 -5.70 11.25
CA SER A 17 0.10 -5.69 11.51
C SER A 17 -0.62 -4.71 10.57
N PRO A 18 -1.89 -4.94 10.21
CA PRO A 18 -2.67 -4.02 9.36
C PRO A 18 -2.65 -2.57 9.85
N ARG A 19 -2.63 -2.35 11.17
CA ARG A 19 -2.53 -1.01 11.79
C ARG A 19 -1.17 -0.35 11.56
N GLN A 20 -0.08 -1.10 11.65
CA GLN A 20 1.27 -0.58 11.36
C GLN A 20 1.44 -0.28 9.88
N PHE A 21 0.88 -1.11 9.01
CA PHE A 21 0.87 -0.88 7.57
C PHE A 21 0.09 0.39 7.21
N ALA A 22 -1.11 0.59 7.76
CA ALA A 22 -1.89 1.82 7.55
C ALA A 22 -1.13 3.07 8.03
N LYS A 23 -0.39 2.97 9.14
CA LYS A 23 0.47 4.06 9.63
C LYS A 23 1.61 4.37 8.65
N LEU A 24 2.27 3.35 8.11
CA LEU A 24 3.32 3.49 7.11
C LEU A 24 2.79 4.14 5.82
N VAL A 25 1.65 3.68 5.33
CA VAL A 25 0.95 4.27 4.17
C VAL A 25 0.61 5.74 4.42
N THR A 26 0.13 6.08 5.62
CA THR A 26 -0.20 7.47 5.98
C THR A 26 1.03 8.37 5.97
N VAL A 27 2.17 7.88 6.47
CA VAL A 27 3.45 8.60 6.42
C VAL A 27 3.93 8.75 4.98
N LEU A 28 3.86 7.69 4.17
CA LEU A 28 4.23 7.71 2.75
C LEU A 28 3.36 8.69 1.95
N ARG A 29 2.05 8.74 2.23
CA ARG A 29 1.13 9.69 1.61
C ARG A 29 1.52 11.12 1.93
N ARG A 30 1.86 11.42 3.19
CA ARG A 30 2.35 12.73 3.63
C ARG A 30 3.72 13.09 3.04
N ALA A 31 4.56 12.09 2.80
CA ALA A 31 5.85 12.25 2.14
C ALA A 31 5.73 12.44 0.60
N GLY A 32 4.52 12.43 0.04
CA GLY A 32 4.29 12.60 -1.38
C GLY A 32 4.46 11.33 -2.22
N ALA A 33 4.56 10.14 -1.61
CA ALA A 33 4.60 8.87 -2.36
C ALA A 33 3.29 8.58 -3.13
N ASP A 34 2.20 9.23 -2.71
CA ASP A 34 0.90 9.22 -3.38
C ASP A 34 0.81 10.22 -4.54
N ALA A 35 1.85 11.03 -4.79
CA ALA A 35 1.90 11.96 -5.92
C ALA A 35 2.03 11.26 -7.28
N VAL A 36 2.07 9.92 -7.30
CA VAL A 36 2.11 9.12 -8.54
C VAL A 36 0.76 9.24 -9.26
N ARG A 37 0.73 10.25 -10.13
CA ARG A 37 -0.18 10.45 -11.27
C ARG A 37 -1.66 10.62 -10.92
N ARG A 38 -2.00 11.88 -10.61
CA ARG A 38 -3.34 12.50 -10.75
C ARG A 38 -4.03 12.34 -12.12
N GLY A 39 -3.49 11.56 -13.05
CA GLY A 39 -3.92 11.51 -14.45
C GLY A 39 -4.11 10.11 -15.03
N ARG A 40 -4.05 9.02 -14.24
CA ARG A 40 -4.34 7.68 -14.76
C ARG A 40 -5.40 6.98 -13.91
N PRO A 41 -6.59 6.66 -14.45
CA PRO A 41 -7.67 5.97 -13.72
C PRO A 41 -7.32 4.53 -13.31
N TRP A 42 -6.19 4.00 -13.80
CA TRP A 42 -5.68 2.65 -13.50
C TRP A 42 -4.49 2.64 -12.51
N GLY A 43 -4.22 3.76 -11.84
CA GLY A 43 -3.18 3.82 -10.82
C GLY A 43 -3.60 3.04 -9.58
N LEU A 44 -2.96 1.90 -9.32
CA LEU A 44 -3.09 1.16 -8.06
C LEU A 44 -2.95 2.12 -6.88
N SER A 45 -3.78 1.93 -5.85
CA SER A 45 -3.70 2.71 -4.62
C SER A 45 -2.29 2.61 -4.03
N LEU A 46 -1.85 3.63 -3.28
CA LEU A 46 -0.55 3.59 -2.61
C LEU A 46 -0.39 2.34 -1.73
N GLU A 47 -1.49 1.88 -1.13
CA GLU A 47 -1.57 0.69 -0.30
C GLU A 47 -1.33 -0.58 -1.12
N ASP A 48 -2.02 -0.74 -2.25
CA ASP A 48 -1.81 -1.89 -3.13
C ASP A 48 -0.40 -1.88 -3.74
N ARG A 49 0.15 -0.71 -4.04
CA ARG A 49 1.54 -0.57 -4.52
C ARG A 49 2.55 -0.98 -3.44
N ALA A 50 2.36 -0.53 -2.21
CA ALA A 50 3.23 -0.91 -1.10
C ALA A 50 3.16 -2.42 -0.83
N LEU A 51 1.97 -3.03 -0.93
CA LEU A 51 1.79 -4.46 -0.78
C LEU A 51 2.41 -5.25 -1.94
N LEU A 52 2.28 -4.77 -3.19
CA LEU A 52 2.92 -5.37 -4.36
C LEU A 52 4.44 -5.33 -4.28
N VAL A 53 5.02 -4.22 -3.83
CA VAL A 53 6.48 -4.11 -3.62
C VAL A 53 6.95 -5.02 -2.48
N ALA A 54 6.14 -5.24 -1.45
CA ALA A 54 6.49 -6.16 -0.37
C ALA A 54 6.37 -7.64 -0.78
N ALA A 55 5.53 -7.95 -1.77
CA ALA A 55 5.32 -9.30 -2.27
C ALA A 55 6.31 -9.72 -3.39
N TYR A 56 7.15 -8.80 -3.88
CA TYR A 56 8.14 -9.03 -4.96
C TYR A 56 9.56 -8.80 -4.48
#